data_AF-A0A7C9AX37-F1
#
_entry.id   AF-A0A7C9AX37-F1
#
_cell.length_a   1.000
_cell.length_b   1.000
_cell.length_c   1.000
_cell.angle_alpha   90.00
_cell.angle_beta   90.00
_cell.angle_gamma   90.00
#
_symmetry.space_group_name_H-M   'P 1'
#
loop_
_entity.id
_entity.type
_entity.pdbx_description
1 polymer ?
#
loop_
_entity_poly.entity_id
_entity_poly.type
_entity_poly.pdbx_seq_one_letter_code
_entity_poly.pdbx_strand_id
1 'polypeptide(L)'
;GLTLSKDGSFFLFCEGSLGRLRRYWLKGDKAGTTDVFAILPGFPDNVRTNQNGEFWVALHSRRSRINYVVATRPWLRDFLLKLPIKAKYHYMVHIGGWQHGIIAKYSPEGKLLQVLEDRPGKVVRVISEVEERDGKLWMGSVLMSSIAVYDLGSTPTSS
;
A
#
# COMPACT_ATOMS: atom_id res chain seq x y z
N GLY A 1 -8.06 0.89 -1.88
CA GLY A 1 -8.27 -0.38 -2.60
C GLY A 1 -8.94 -1.45 -1.77
N LEU A 2 -9.45 -2.45 -2.49
CA LEU A 2 -10.13 -3.64 -1.96
C LEU A 2 -9.85 -4.82 -2.91
N THR A 3 -9.72 -6.03 -2.37
CA THR A 3 -9.61 -7.26 -3.17
C THR A 3 -10.25 -8.45 -2.45
N LEU A 4 -10.77 -9.42 -3.20
CA LEU A 4 -11.30 -10.67 -2.66
C LEU A 4 -10.17 -11.67 -2.37
N SER A 5 -10.32 -12.52 -1.36
CA SER A 5 -9.52 -13.72 -1.24
C SER A 5 -9.77 -14.65 -2.44
N LYS A 6 -8.80 -15.52 -2.75
CA LYS A 6 -8.89 -16.42 -3.92
C LYS A 6 -10.13 -17.33 -3.90
N ASP A 7 -10.55 -17.75 -2.72
CA ASP A 7 -11.72 -18.61 -2.47
C ASP A 7 -13.03 -17.80 -2.21
N GLY A 8 -12.95 -16.47 -2.18
CA GLY A 8 -14.04 -15.58 -1.85
C GLY A 8 -14.61 -15.77 -0.44
N SER A 9 -13.83 -16.28 0.51
CA SER A 9 -14.23 -16.39 1.92
C SER A 9 -14.13 -15.07 2.68
N PHE A 10 -13.31 -14.13 2.21
CA PHE A 10 -13.19 -12.78 2.75
C PHE A 10 -12.78 -11.76 1.67
N PHE A 11 -12.84 -10.47 2.00
CA PHE A 11 -12.13 -9.44 1.25
C PHE A 11 -11.20 -8.64 2.15
N LEU A 12 -10.12 -8.13 1.55
CA LEU A 12 -9.22 -7.18 2.19
C LEU A 12 -9.52 -5.78 1.69
N PHE A 13 -9.39 -4.79 2.56
CA PHE A 13 -9.44 -3.37 2.20
C PHE A 13 -8.37 -2.56 2.92
N CYS A 14 -7.92 -1.50 2.24
CA CYS A 14 -6.89 -0.61 2.74
C CYS A 14 -7.46 0.39 3.76
N GLU A 15 -6.92 0.41 4.98
CA GLU A 15 -7.07 1.56 5.88
C GLU A 15 -5.84 2.46 5.74
N GLY A 16 -5.88 3.33 4.72
CA GLY A 16 -4.79 4.20 4.29
C GLY A 16 -4.10 4.90 5.46
N SER A 17 -4.80 5.82 6.13
CA SER A 17 -4.25 6.62 7.25
C SER A 17 -3.74 5.80 8.44
N LEU A 18 -4.27 4.60 8.66
CA LEU A 18 -3.81 3.73 9.74
C LEU A 18 -2.65 2.82 9.31
N GLY A 19 -2.34 2.75 8.01
CA GLY A 19 -1.27 1.93 7.44
C GLY A 19 -1.47 0.45 7.74
N ARG A 20 -2.68 -0.06 7.48
CA ARG A 20 -3.00 -1.48 7.70
C ARG A 20 -4.00 -2.00 6.67
N LEU A 21 -4.02 -3.31 6.48
CA LEU A 21 -5.11 -4.01 5.81
C LEU A 21 -6.09 -4.53 6.85
N ARG A 22 -7.38 -4.36 6.56
CA ARG A 22 -8.46 -5.04 7.27
C ARG A 22 -9.02 -6.16 6.43
N ARG A 23 -9.45 -7.22 7.11
CA ARG A 23 -10.16 -8.35 6.52
C ARG A 23 -11.60 -8.35 6.99
N TYR A 24 -12.52 -8.43 6.04
CA TYR A 24 -13.94 -8.65 6.31
C TYR A 24 -14.32 -10.06 5.86
N TRP A 25 -14.86 -10.86 6.78
CA TRP A 25 -15.25 -12.24 6.51
C TRP A 25 -16.62 -12.30 5.82
N LEU A 26 -16.67 -12.98 4.67
CA LEU A 26 -17.89 -13.20 3.90
C LEU A 26 -18.53 -14.56 4.21
N LYS A 27 -17.73 -15.54 4.64
CA LYS A 27 -18.14 -16.92 4.89
C LYS A 27 -17.57 -17.45 6.21
N GLY A 28 -18.12 -18.58 6.68
CA GLY A 28 -17.69 -19.27 7.90
C GLY A 28 -18.21 -18.62 9.19
N ASP A 29 -17.76 -19.13 10.34
CA ASP A 29 -18.26 -18.73 11.67
C ASP A 29 -18.02 -17.25 12.01
N LYS A 30 -17.10 -16.61 11.29
CA LYS A 30 -16.77 -15.20 11.44
C LYS A 30 -17.49 -14.30 10.43
N ALA A 31 -18.38 -14.83 9.59
CA ALA A 31 -19.07 -14.05 8.57
C ALA A 31 -19.72 -12.79 9.16
N GLY A 32 -19.56 -11.66 8.48
CA GLY A 32 -20.05 -10.36 8.95
C GLY A 32 -19.09 -9.60 9.87
N THR A 33 -17.99 -10.22 10.32
CA THR A 33 -17.02 -9.59 11.22
C THR A 33 -15.78 -9.08 10.49
N THR A 34 -15.01 -8.24 11.18
CA THR A 34 -13.77 -7.65 10.66
C THR A 34 -12.61 -7.82 11.64
N ASP A 35 -11.43 -8.16 11.14
CA ASP A 35 -10.18 -8.13 11.90
C ASP A 35 -9.04 -7.40 11.16
N VAL A 36 -7.95 -7.14 11.89
CA VAL A 36 -6.73 -6.59 11.30
C VAL A 36 -5.97 -7.73 10.65
N PHE A 37 -5.78 -7.64 9.33
CA PHE A 37 -5.08 -8.65 8.55
C PHE A 37 -3.56 -8.47 8.65
N ALA A 38 -3.07 -7.25 8.42
CA ALA A 38 -1.65 -6.93 8.45
C ALA A 38 -1.42 -5.46 8.79
N ILE A 39 -0.42 -5.18 9.63
CA ILE A 39 0.12 -3.82 9.80
C ILE A 39 1.20 -3.61 8.74
N LEU A 40 1.10 -2.51 8.00
CA LEU A 40 1.94 -2.24 6.85
C LEU A 40 3.09 -1.28 7.22
N PRO A 41 4.23 -1.34 6.51
CA PRO A 41 5.36 -0.41 6.69
C PRO A 41 5.09 0.98 6.10
N GLY A 42 3.93 1.19 5.48
CA GLY A 42 3.54 2.41 4.79
C GLY A 42 2.03 2.61 4.76
N PHE A 43 1.59 3.63 4.01
CA PHE A 43 0.18 3.96 3.85
C PHE A 43 -0.35 3.30 2.56
N PRO A 44 -1.24 2.29 2.66
CA PRO A 44 -1.71 1.57 1.48
C PRO A 44 -2.65 2.42 0.64
N ASP A 45 -2.49 2.32 -0.67
CA ASP A 45 -3.43 2.86 -1.66
C ASP A 45 -4.33 1.71 -2.13
N ASN A 46 -3.80 0.80 -2.95
CA ASN A 46 -4.51 -0.39 -3.43
C ASN A 46 -3.86 -1.72 -3.04
N VAL A 47 -4.67 -2.77 -3.14
CA VAL A 47 -4.30 -4.16 -2.86
C VAL A 47 -4.91 -5.06 -3.93
N ARG A 48 -4.17 -6.05 -4.42
CA ARG A 48 -4.61 -7.03 -5.42
C ARG A 48 -4.18 -8.43 -5.04
N THR A 49 -5.09 -9.37 -5.21
CA THR A 49 -4.84 -10.80 -5.03
C THR A 49 -4.23 -11.37 -6.31
N ASN A 50 -3.14 -12.12 -6.20
CA ASN A 50 -2.56 -12.82 -7.34
C ASN A 50 -3.16 -14.22 -7.52
N GLN A 51 -2.72 -14.94 -8.55
CA GLN A 51 -3.21 -16.29 -8.86
C GLN A 51 -2.90 -17.32 -7.75
N ASN A 52 -1.91 -17.06 -6.89
CA ASN A 52 -1.56 -17.93 -5.76
C ASN A 52 -2.41 -17.65 -4.50
N GLY A 53 -3.21 -16.58 -4.51
CA GLY A 53 -3.96 -16.14 -3.33
C GLY A 53 -3.15 -15.23 -2.39
N GLU A 54 -1.96 -14.81 -2.81
CA GLU A 54 -1.13 -13.83 -2.11
C GLU A 54 -1.59 -12.41 -2.48
N PHE A 55 -1.24 -11.44 -1.65
CA PHE A 55 -1.72 -10.06 -1.79
C PHE A 55 -0.55 -9.10 -2.05
N TRP A 56 -0.56 -8.46 -3.21
CA TRP A 56 0.30 -7.31 -3.47
C TRP A 56 -0.39 -6.03 -3.04
N VAL A 57 0.37 -5.16 -2.36
CA VAL A 57 -0.11 -3.90 -1.81
C VAL A 57 0.78 -2.78 -2.32
N ALA A 58 0.17 -1.78 -2.95
CA ALA A 58 0.81 -0.52 -3.29
C ALA A 58 0.81 0.39 -2.06
N LEU A 59 1.99 0.89 -1.68
CA LEU A 59 2.17 1.82 -0.58
C LEU A 59 2.58 3.18 -1.14
N HIS A 60 1.78 4.20 -0.82
CA HIS A 60 2.01 5.56 -1.30
C HIS A 60 3.30 6.17 -0.74
N SER A 61 3.62 5.85 0.51
CA SER A 61 4.86 6.26 1.18
C SER A 61 5.20 5.36 2.36
N ARG A 62 6.47 5.39 2.82
CA ARG A 62 6.83 4.81 4.12
C ARG A 62 6.13 5.53 5.26
N ARG A 63 5.92 4.79 6.36
CA ARG A 63 5.50 5.37 7.62
C ARG A 63 6.64 6.17 8.23
N SER A 64 6.43 7.47 8.44
CA SER A 64 7.27 8.33 9.27
C SER A 64 6.56 8.65 10.59
N ARG A 65 7.30 9.02 11.65
CA ARG A 65 6.71 9.38 12.94
C ARG A 65 5.72 10.54 12.81
N ILE A 66 6.09 11.58 12.06
CA ILE A 66 5.26 12.77 11.83
C ILE A 66 3.97 12.38 11.13
N ASN A 67 4.07 11.66 10.01
CA ASN A 67 2.89 11.30 9.24
C ASN A 67 1.98 10.34 10.00
N TYR A 68 2.55 9.40 10.77
CA TYR A 68 1.77 8.53 11.66
C TYR A 68 0.98 9.30 12.72
N VAL A 69 1.59 10.27 13.39
CA VAL A 69 0.91 11.11 14.39
C VAL A 69 -0.21 11.92 13.76
N VAL A 70 0.03 12.53 12.61
CA VAL A 70 -1.00 13.32 11.89
C VAL A 70 -2.14 12.40 11.42
N ALA A 71 -1.82 11.22 10.90
CA ALA A 71 -2.81 10.30 10.37
C ALA A 71 -3.68 9.63 11.45
N THR A 72 -3.13 9.42 12.66
CA THR A 72 -3.86 8.83 13.79
C THR A 72 -4.63 9.85 14.64
N ARG A 73 -4.43 11.16 14.42
CA ARG A 73 -5.07 12.24 15.19
C ARG A 73 -5.89 13.14 14.26
N PRO A 74 -7.18 12.85 14.04
CA PRO A 74 -8.03 13.61 13.12
C PRO A 74 -8.09 15.11 13.45
N TRP A 75 -8.12 15.48 14.73
CA TRP A 75 -8.14 16.88 15.18
C TRP A 75 -6.88 17.64 14.76
N LEU A 76 -5.72 17.00 14.80
CA LEU A 76 -4.44 17.61 14.42
C LEU A 76 -4.38 17.80 12.91
N ARG A 77 -4.84 16.80 12.14
CA ARG A 77 -4.97 16.90 10.69
C ARG A 77 -5.90 18.04 10.28
N ASP A 78 -7.07 18.13 10.91
CA ASP A 78 -8.06 19.19 10.64
C ASP A 78 -7.48 20.58 10.94
N PHE A 79 -6.80 20.73 12.08
CA PHE A 79 -6.12 21.97 12.43
C PHE A 79 -5.04 22.34 11.39
N LEU A 80 -4.18 21.41 11.01
CA LEU A 80 -3.12 21.66 10.03
C LEU A 80 -3.70 22.12 8.69
N LEU A 81 -4.75 21.46 8.19
CA LEU A 81 -5.37 21.80 6.90
C LEU A 81 -6.04 23.19 6.87
N LYS A 82 -6.35 23.79 8.03
CA LYS A 82 -6.90 25.16 8.11
C LYS A 82 -5.86 26.25 8.03
N LEU A 83 -4.57 25.93 8.19
CA LEU A 83 -3.49 26.91 8.08
C LEU A 83 -3.34 27.36 6.62
N PRO A 84 -2.97 28.62 6.35
CA PRO A 84 -2.78 29.15 4.99
C PRO A 84 -1.44 28.68 4.40
N ILE A 85 -1.17 27.38 4.46
CA ILE A 85 0.03 26.73 3.92
C ILE A 85 -0.30 26.21 2.52
N LYS A 86 0.63 26.38 1.57
CA LYS A 86 0.42 25.89 0.20
C LYS A 86 0.19 24.37 0.20
N ALA A 87 -0.76 23.90 -0.61
CA ALA A 87 -1.15 22.48 -0.72
C ALA A 87 0.04 21.52 -0.88
N LYS A 88 1.10 21.92 -1.60
CA LYS A 88 2.33 21.12 -1.76
C LYS A 88 3.01 20.76 -0.43
N TYR A 89 2.96 21.64 0.57
CA TYR A 89 3.56 21.39 1.88
C TYR A 89 2.66 20.50 2.74
N HIS A 90 1.33 20.64 2.65
CA HIS A 90 0.39 19.67 3.25
C HIS A 90 0.65 18.27 2.71
N TYR A 91 0.72 18.15 1.39
CA TYR A 91 1.04 16.90 0.70
C TYR A 91 2.36 16.32 1.21
N MET A 92 3.43 17.12 1.28
CA MET A 92 4.75 16.67 1.73
C MET A 92 4.73 16.14 3.18
N VAL A 93 3.98 16.76 4.09
CA VAL A 93 3.79 16.23 5.46
C VAL A 93 3.05 14.89 5.43
N HIS A 94 2.01 14.78 4.59
CA HIS A 94 1.20 13.57 4.40
C HIS A 94 1.90 12.42 3.70
N ILE A 95 3.04 12.64 3.06
CA ILE A 95 3.86 11.57 2.46
C ILE A 95 5.19 11.34 3.19
N GLY A 96 5.44 12.09 4.27
CA GLY A 96 6.69 11.98 5.04
C GLY A 96 7.92 12.56 4.34
N GLY A 97 7.74 13.55 3.46
CA GLY A 97 8.82 14.37 2.90
C GLY A 97 9.34 13.90 1.54
N TRP A 98 9.36 12.60 1.27
CA TRP A 98 10.00 12.03 0.08
C TRP A 98 9.11 10.98 -0.59
N GLN A 99 9.02 11.04 -1.91
CA GLN A 99 8.32 10.06 -2.73
C GLN A 99 9.20 8.83 -2.91
N HIS A 100 8.69 7.67 -2.48
CA HIS A 100 9.36 6.38 -2.63
C HIS A 100 8.32 5.35 -3.10
N GLY A 101 8.53 4.77 -4.28
CA GLY A 101 7.69 3.70 -4.78
C GLY A 101 7.92 2.44 -3.95
N ILE A 102 6.87 1.92 -3.31
CA ILE A 102 6.95 0.73 -2.46
C ILE A 102 5.77 -0.18 -2.76
N ILE A 103 6.07 -1.46 -2.92
CA ILE A 103 5.08 -2.52 -2.95
C ILE A 103 5.48 -3.62 -1.98
N ALA A 104 4.49 -4.26 -1.37
CA ALA A 104 4.69 -5.34 -0.43
C ALA A 104 3.77 -6.52 -0.76
N LYS A 105 4.31 -7.74 -0.65
CA LYS A 105 3.60 -8.99 -0.87
C LYS A 105 3.30 -9.66 0.46
N TYR A 106 2.07 -10.12 0.64
CA TYR A 106 1.62 -10.82 1.85
C TYR A 106 1.02 -12.19 1.52
N SER A 107 1.23 -13.16 2.40
CA SER A 107 0.62 -14.48 2.33
C SER A 107 -0.89 -14.42 2.67
N PRO A 108 -1.67 -15.48 2.38
CA PRO A 108 -3.07 -15.59 2.80
C PRO A 108 -3.30 -15.42 4.31
N GLU A 109 -2.28 -15.69 5.13
CA GLU A 109 -2.31 -15.59 6.60
C GLU A 109 -1.85 -14.22 7.12
N GLY A 110 -1.50 -13.29 6.22
CA GLY A 110 -1.02 -11.95 6.59
C GLY A 110 0.47 -11.86 6.91
N LYS A 111 1.27 -12.87 6.53
CA LYS A 111 2.73 -12.81 6.68
C LYS A 111 3.35 -12.01 5.54
N LEU A 112 4.28 -11.11 5.85
CA LEU A 112 5.05 -10.38 4.84
C LEU A 112 6.00 -11.35 4.12
N LEU A 113 5.88 -11.44 2.80
CA LEU A 113 6.69 -12.32 1.95
C LEU A 113 7.79 -11.56 1.22
N GLN A 114 7.49 -10.35 0.73
CA GLN A 114 8.42 -9.57 -0.08
C GLN A 114 8.13 -8.08 0.04
N VAL A 115 9.18 -7.25 -0.07
CA VAL A 115 9.07 -5.80 -0.24
C VAL A 115 9.99 -5.40 -1.38
N LEU A 116 9.47 -4.63 -2.33
CA LEU A 116 10.25 -4.00 -3.39
C LEU A 116 10.12 -2.48 -3.24
N GLU A 117 11.25 -1.79 -3.29
CA GLU A 117 11.32 -0.34 -3.10
C GLU A 117 12.27 0.30 -4.11
N ASP A 118 11.83 1.40 -4.71
CA ASP A 118 12.71 2.31 -5.44
C ASP A 118 13.03 3.51 -4.54
N ARG A 119 13.95 3.30 -3.58
CA ARG A 119 14.33 4.32 -2.59
C ARG A 119 14.90 5.59 -3.21
N PRO A 120 15.75 5.54 -4.25
CA PRO A 120 16.21 6.78 -4.88
C PRO A 120 15.15 7.38 -5.82
N GLY A 121 14.05 6.67 -6.11
CA GLY A 121 12.97 7.11 -6.98
C GLY A 121 13.39 7.26 -8.44
N LYS A 122 14.30 6.41 -8.93
CA LYS A 122 14.87 6.52 -10.29
C LYS A 122 13.86 6.13 -11.37
N VAL A 123 13.03 5.14 -11.09
CA VAL A 123 12.09 4.51 -12.02
C VAL A 123 10.66 4.77 -11.60
N VAL A 124 10.32 4.52 -10.34
CA VAL A 124 8.95 4.67 -9.81
C VAL A 124 8.95 5.44 -8.50
N ARG A 125 8.53 6.70 -8.56
CA ARG A 125 8.53 7.61 -7.41
C ARG A 125 7.35 7.38 -6.48
N VAL A 126 6.19 7.03 -7.04
CA VAL A 126 4.94 6.80 -6.29
C VAL A 126 4.21 5.66 -6.96
N ILE A 127 3.70 4.72 -6.18
CA ILE A 127 2.90 3.59 -6.66
C ILE A 127 1.54 3.67 -6.00
N SER A 128 0.50 3.66 -6.83
CA SER A 128 -0.90 3.61 -6.41
C SER A 128 -1.53 2.26 -6.69
N GLU A 129 -1.04 1.53 -7.68
CA GLU A 129 -1.55 0.23 -8.10
C GLU A 129 -0.39 -0.74 -8.37
N VAL A 130 -0.59 -2.01 -8.03
CA VAL A 130 0.30 -3.10 -8.42
C VAL A 130 -0.53 -4.34 -8.77
N GLU A 131 -0.21 -4.97 -9.89
CA GLU A 131 -0.82 -6.22 -10.35
C GLU A 131 0.26 -7.21 -10.79
N GLU A 132 0.18 -8.43 -10.27
CA GLU A 132 1.03 -9.54 -10.72
C GLU A 132 0.34 -10.30 -11.84
N ARG A 133 0.96 -10.32 -13.02
CA ARG A 133 0.43 -11.00 -14.21
C ARG A 133 1.56 -11.45 -15.12
N ASP A 134 1.49 -12.71 -15.57
CA ASP A 134 2.43 -13.30 -16.54
C ASP A 134 3.91 -13.18 -16.12
N GLY A 135 4.19 -13.43 -14.82
CA GLY A 135 5.54 -13.35 -14.25
C GLY A 135 6.08 -11.91 -14.09
N LYS A 136 5.22 -10.90 -14.25
CA LYS A 136 5.59 -9.49 -14.15
C LYS A 136 4.73 -8.76 -13.14
N LEU A 137 5.29 -7.70 -12.57
CA LEU A 137 4.58 -6.72 -11.77
C LEU A 137 4.33 -5.48 -12.62
N TRP A 138 3.05 -5.17 -12.81
CA TRP A 138 2.57 -3.98 -13.47
C TRP A 138 2.23 -2.95 -12.41
N MET A 139 2.92 -1.82 -12.43
CA MET A 139 2.81 -0.77 -11.42
C MET A 139 2.31 0.53 -12.04
N GLY A 140 1.22 1.05 -11.47
CA GLY A 140 0.59 2.30 -11.88
C GLY A 140 0.76 3.40 -10.82
N SER A 141 0.75 4.65 -11.27
CA SER A 141 0.83 5.82 -10.40
C SER A 141 -0.17 6.88 -10.83
N VAL A 142 -0.84 7.52 -9.87
CA VAL A 142 -1.66 8.71 -10.14
C VAL A 142 -0.83 9.98 -10.36
N LEU A 143 0.49 9.92 -10.12
CA LEU A 143 1.40 11.08 -10.21
C LEU A 143 2.45 10.94 -11.32
N MET A 144 2.38 9.88 -12.12
CA MET A 144 3.30 9.63 -13.22
C MET A 144 2.53 9.37 -14.52
N SER A 145 3.12 9.76 -15.65
CA SER A 145 2.53 9.57 -16.99
C SER A 145 2.94 8.26 -17.66
N SER A 146 3.41 7.27 -16.89
CA SER A 146 3.91 5.99 -17.38
C SER A 146 3.50 4.83 -16.48
N ILE A 147 3.44 3.63 -17.07
CA ILE A 147 3.30 2.35 -16.36
C ILE A 147 4.70 1.76 -16.21
N ALA A 148 5.05 1.31 -15.01
CA ALA A 148 6.29 0.62 -14.76
C ALA A 148 6.06 -0.90 -14.75
N VAL A 149 7.00 -1.65 -15.33
CA VAL A 149 6.95 -3.11 -15.38
C VAL A 149 8.23 -3.67 -14.78
N TYR A 150 8.07 -4.58 -13.83
CA TYR A 150 9.19 -5.29 -13.19
C TYR A 150 9.06 -6.79 -13.46
N ASP A 151 10.13 -7.42 -13.92
CA ASP A 151 10.17 -8.85 -14.19
C ASP A 151 10.49 -9.62 -12.90
N LEU A 152 9.60 -10.50 -12.45
CA LEU A 152 9.83 -11.30 -11.25
C LEU A 152 10.89 -12.38 -11.48
N GLY A 153 11.15 -12.75 -12.74
CA GLY A 153 12.19 -13.72 -13.11
C GLY A 153 13.61 -13.12 -13.16
N SER A 154 13.75 -11.80 -13.15
CA SER A 154 15.05 -11.15 -13.01
C SER A 154 15.36 -10.94 -11.54
N THR A 155 15.91 -11.95 -10.87
CA THR A 155 16.57 -11.73 -9.57
C THR A 155 17.79 -10.85 -9.84
N PRO A 156 17.86 -9.61 -9.33
CA PRO A 156 19.12 -8.89 -9.34
C PRO A 156 20.04 -9.61 -8.37
N THR A 157 21.21 -10.05 -8.82
CA THR A 157 22.31 -10.36 -7.92
C THR A 157 22.51 -9.14 -7.02
N SER A 158 22.36 -9.34 -5.71
CA SER A 158 22.68 -8.32 -4.71
C SER A 158 24.10 -7.82 -4.97
N SER A 159 24.24 -6.51 -5.20
CA SER A 159 25.49 -5.77 -5.11
C SER A 159 25.43 -4.83 -3.92
#